data_AF-A0A1Y5PDU5-F1
#
_entry.id   AF-A0A1Y5PDU5-F1
#
_cell.length_a   1.000
_cell.length_b   1.000
_cell.length_c   1.000
_cell.angle_alpha   90.00
_cell.angle_beta   90.00
_cell.angle_gamma   90.00
#
_symmetry.space_group_name_H-M   'P 1'
#
loop_
_entity.id
_entity.type
_entity.pdbx_description
1 polymer ?
#
loop_
_entity_poly.entity_id
_entity_poly.type
_entity_poly.pdbx_seq_one_letter_code
_entity_poly.pdbx_strand_id
1 'polypeptide(L)'
;MTTASNPTTRGGIRVGVQRFGTFLSGMIMPNIPALIAWGIFTAFFIDVGWTPNADLATIVGPFIHYLLPLIIAYTAGYMVYKQRGGVVATIATMGAIAGSDLLIAQFNATLAEGEPQLGQIHMFIGAMIMGPLAAYTMKWLDSLWEGKVRAGFEMLVNMFSAGIWGFIMAVVGFYPIAWLVNGIMTVLGNAVSWLVENNLLPLTSILIEPAKVFFLNNAINHGVLTPLGIAQADEQGKSILFLLEANPGPGVGLLLAFTFFGIGAARASAPGAAIIQFFGGIHEVYFPYALMKPVLILALIAGGMTGVTTNMLLDTGLRAPAAPGSIIAVMLQTANDSYVGVILSVVLSAAVTFIVAGIILRASRKRDLAAEAAGTDRFTSAVDQTEANKGKKSEYLGGLRGDDAAAAGVAAGAGATSVVTDKEVRNIVFACDAGMGSSAMGASVLRSKIKKAGIEDVTVVNKAIANLDSSADLVITQQQLTDRARKHTPDAMHVSVDNFMNSPKYDEVVQLVVDQHHRRA
;
A
#
# COMPACT_ATOMS: atom_id res chain seq x y z
N MET A 1 -26.62 -17.82 -39.97
CA MET A 1 -26.01 -18.17 -38.68
C MET A 1 -24.61 -17.59 -38.66
N THR A 2 -24.43 -16.43 -38.02
CA THR A 2 -23.13 -15.80 -37.81
C THR A 2 -22.46 -16.43 -36.61
N THR A 3 -21.37 -17.17 -36.84
CA THR A 3 -20.53 -17.74 -35.80
C THR A 3 -19.74 -16.63 -35.10
N ALA A 4 -20.17 -16.26 -33.91
CA ALA A 4 -19.38 -15.43 -33.01
C ALA A 4 -18.14 -16.21 -32.57
N SER A 5 -16.96 -15.72 -32.94
CA SER A 5 -15.70 -16.20 -32.39
C SER A 5 -15.59 -15.71 -30.93
N ASN A 6 -15.46 -16.64 -29.99
CA ASN A 6 -15.13 -16.31 -28.61
C ASN A 6 -13.75 -15.64 -28.55
N PRO A 7 -13.59 -14.48 -27.89
CA PRO A 7 -12.30 -13.85 -27.72
C PRO A 7 -11.43 -14.71 -26.79
N THR A 8 -10.22 -15.02 -27.24
CA THR A 8 -9.23 -15.81 -26.50
C THR A 8 -8.76 -15.08 -25.24
N THR A 9 -8.85 -15.78 -24.10
CA THR A 9 -8.45 -15.35 -22.75
C THR A 9 -6.92 -15.17 -22.64
N ARG A 10 -6.40 -14.02 -23.06
CA ARG A 10 -4.99 -13.61 -22.83
C ARG A 10 -4.68 -13.13 -21.40
N GLY A 11 -5.56 -13.35 -20.43
CA GLY A 11 -5.49 -12.74 -19.08
C GLY A 11 -4.77 -13.54 -17.98
N GLY A 12 -4.54 -14.85 -18.13
CA GLY A 12 -4.17 -15.73 -16.99
C GLY A 12 -2.88 -15.36 -16.27
N ILE A 13 -1.78 -15.16 -17.02
CA ILE A 13 -0.45 -14.88 -16.43
C ILE A 13 -0.43 -13.51 -15.76
N ARG A 14 -0.97 -12.49 -16.42
CA ARG A 14 -1.02 -11.12 -15.89
C ARG A 14 -1.82 -11.03 -14.59
N VAL A 15 -2.99 -11.67 -14.55
CA VAL A 15 -3.83 -11.75 -13.35
C VAL A 15 -3.12 -12.51 -12.22
N GLY A 16 -2.37 -13.56 -12.55
CA GLY A 16 -1.54 -14.29 -11.59
C GLY A 16 -0.47 -13.40 -10.94
N VAL A 17 0.31 -12.68 -11.75
CA VAL A 17 1.35 -11.75 -11.26
C VAL A 17 0.74 -10.64 -10.40
N GLN A 18 -0.40 -10.08 -10.81
CA GLN A 18 -1.10 -9.05 -10.03
C GLN A 18 -1.61 -9.56 -8.69
N ARG A 19 -2.19 -10.77 -8.64
CA ARG A 19 -2.62 -11.41 -7.39
C ARG A 19 -1.44 -11.65 -6.45
N PHE A 20 -0.33 -12.14 -7.00
CA PHE A 20 0.91 -12.35 -6.24
C PHE A 20 1.44 -11.02 -5.69
N GLY A 21 1.56 -9.98 -6.52
CA GLY A 21 1.99 -8.66 -6.07
C GLY A 21 1.06 -8.03 -5.02
N THR A 22 -0.25 -8.21 -5.16
CA THR A 22 -1.23 -7.74 -4.17
C THR A 22 -1.07 -8.47 -2.84
N PHE A 23 -0.80 -9.78 -2.88
CA PHE A 23 -0.52 -10.57 -1.69
C PHE A 23 0.77 -10.11 -1.01
N LEU A 24 1.86 -9.90 -1.75
CA LEU A 24 3.12 -9.37 -1.20
C LEU A 24 2.93 -7.99 -0.56
N SER A 25 2.22 -7.09 -1.25
CA SER A 25 1.87 -5.77 -0.72
C SER A 25 1.06 -5.85 0.57
N GLY A 26 0.09 -6.77 0.63
CA GLY A 26 -0.73 -7.01 1.83
C GLY A 26 0.08 -7.43 3.06
N MET A 27 1.28 -8.01 2.88
CA MET A 27 2.16 -8.38 3.99
C MET A 27 2.95 -7.18 4.55
N ILE A 28 3.26 -6.19 3.72
CA ILE A 28 4.15 -5.07 4.08
C ILE A 28 3.38 -3.78 4.35
N MET A 29 2.36 -3.46 3.55
CA MET A 29 1.64 -2.19 3.60
C MET A 29 1.02 -1.90 4.98
N PRO A 30 0.35 -2.85 5.66
CA PRO A 30 -0.15 -2.63 7.02
C PRO A 30 0.95 -2.34 8.06
N ASN A 31 2.20 -2.71 7.76
CA ASN A 31 3.35 -2.60 8.63
C ASN A 31 4.25 -1.39 8.31
N ILE A 32 3.90 -0.59 7.28
CA ILE A 32 4.60 0.66 6.94
C ILE A 32 4.77 1.61 8.14
N PRO A 33 3.77 1.80 9.03
CA PRO A 33 3.96 2.65 10.21
C PRO A 33 5.15 2.23 11.09
N ALA A 34 5.41 0.92 11.21
CA ALA A 34 6.56 0.40 11.96
C ALA A 34 7.88 0.68 11.24
N LEU A 35 7.92 0.55 9.91
CA LEU A 35 9.09 0.91 9.08
C LEU A 35 9.41 2.40 9.18
N ILE A 36 8.39 3.27 9.17
CA ILE A 36 8.55 4.71 9.34
C ILE A 36 9.08 5.03 10.74
N ALA A 37 8.50 4.44 11.79
CA ALA A 37 8.96 4.65 13.16
C ALA A 37 10.42 4.25 13.33
N TRP A 38 10.82 3.07 12.82
CA TRP A 38 12.23 2.66 12.78
C TRP A 38 13.11 3.68 12.04
N GLY A 39 12.70 4.11 10.84
CA GLY A 39 13.45 5.11 10.08
C GLY A 39 13.62 6.45 10.82
N ILE A 40 12.63 6.88 11.60
CA ILE A 40 12.72 8.08 12.46
C ILE A 40 13.74 7.87 13.58
N PHE A 41 13.71 6.71 14.27
CA PHE A 41 14.73 6.40 15.28
C PHE A 41 16.14 6.45 14.70
N THR A 42 16.33 5.83 13.53
CA THR A 42 17.59 5.84 12.78
C THR A 42 17.98 7.26 12.36
N ALA A 43 17.05 8.08 11.88
CA ALA A 43 17.34 9.44 11.42
C ALA A 43 17.75 10.40 12.55
N PHE A 44 17.17 10.23 13.75
CA PHE A 44 17.42 11.14 14.87
C PHE A 44 18.55 10.68 15.77
N PHE A 45 18.57 9.41 16.21
CA PHE A 45 19.28 9.05 17.43
C PHE A 45 20.59 8.29 17.23
N ILE A 46 20.87 7.72 16.06
CA ILE A 46 22.18 7.12 15.80
C ILE A 46 23.28 8.19 15.76
N ASP A 47 24.55 7.78 15.78
CA ASP A 47 25.71 8.69 15.83
C ASP A 47 25.74 9.73 14.71
N VAL A 48 25.28 9.35 13.52
CA VAL A 48 25.18 10.24 12.34
C VAL A 48 23.78 10.87 12.18
N GLY A 49 22.92 10.72 13.18
CA GLY A 49 21.55 11.25 13.21
C GLY A 49 21.49 12.75 13.49
N TRP A 50 20.30 13.33 13.41
CA TRP A 50 20.08 14.76 13.68
C TRP A 50 20.31 15.16 15.13
N THR A 51 19.92 14.29 16.06
CA THR A 51 20.06 14.51 17.51
C THR A 51 20.56 13.22 18.16
N PRO A 52 21.84 12.85 17.96
CA PRO A 52 22.37 11.58 18.42
C PRO A 52 22.13 11.34 19.91
N ASN A 53 21.70 10.13 20.26
CA ASN A 53 21.43 9.72 21.63
C ASN A 53 21.72 8.22 21.76
N ALA A 54 22.80 7.88 22.47
CA ALA A 54 23.28 6.49 22.59
C ALA A 54 22.22 5.55 23.19
N ASP A 55 21.45 6.02 24.18
CA ASP A 55 20.43 5.20 24.85
C ASP A 55 19.27 4.88 23.90
N LEU A 56 18.76 5.87 23.16
CA LEU A 56 17.68 5.67 22.20
C LEU A 56 18.15 4.94 20.92
N ALA A 57 19.42 5.08 20.53
CA ALA A 57 20.00 4.35 19.41
C ALA A 57 19.96 2.83 19.62
N THR A 58 20.01 2.35 20.87
CA THR A 58 19.94 0.91 21.19
C THR A 58 18.65 0.24 20.71
N ILE A 59 17.58 1.01 20.45
CA ILE A 59 16.30 0.52 19.94
C ILE A 59 16.43 0.09 18.47
N VAL A 60 17.27 0.75 17.68
CA VAL A 60 17.33 0.62 16.21
C VAL A 60 17.57 -0.83 15.78
N GLY A 61 18.58 -1.49 16.37
CA GLY A 61 18.96 -2.86 16.05
C GLY A 61 17.87 -3.90 16.33
N PRO A 62 17.35 -4.03 17.56
CA PRO A 62 16.25 -4.95 17.87
C PRO A 62 14.98 -4.66 17.07
N PHE A 63 14.71 -3.39 16.74
CA PHE A 63 13.55 -3.00 15.94
C PHE A 63 13.65 -3.57 14.52
N ILE A 64 14.76 -3.34 13.82
CA ILE A 64 14.94 -3.86 12.45
C ILE A 64 15.09 -5.37 12.41
N HIS A 65 15.81 -5.94 13.39
CA HIS A 65 16.21 -7.34 13.35
C HIS A 65 15.11 -8.28 13.84
N TYR A 66 14.34 -7.90 14.87
CA TYR A 66 13.26 -8.72 15.41
C TYR A 66 11.87 -8.16 15.07
N LEU A 67 11.57 -6.93 15.49
CA LEU A 67 10.19 -6.41 15.45
C LEU A 67 9.63 -6.37 14.02
N LEU A 68 10.39 -5.85 13.05
CA LEU A 68 9.91 -5.70 11.68
C LEU A 68 9.67 -7.04 10.96
N PRO A 69 10.60 -8.02 10.95
CA PRO A 69 10.32 -9.34 10.39
C PRO A 69 9.14 -10.04 11.07
N LEU A 70 9.05 -9.98 12.40
CA LEU A 70 8.01 -10.68 13.16
C LEU A 70 6.61 -10.11 12.88
N ILE A 71 6.45 -8.79 12.79
CA ILE A 71 5.14 -8.18 12.49
C ILE A 71 4.69 -8.44 11.05
N ILE A 72 5.64 -8.49 10.11
CA ILE A 72 5.40 -8.89 8.71
C ILE A 72 4.94 -10.35 8.66
N ALA A 73 5.65 -11.25 9.36
CA ALA A 73 5.28 -12.66 9.45
C ALA A 73 3.88 -12.84 10.06
N TYR A 74 3.57 -12.10 11.14
CA TYR A 74 2.26 -12.13 11.77
C TYR A 74 1.17 -11.71 10.78
N THR A 75 1.38 -10.61 10.06
CA THR A 75 0.41 -10.10 9.08
C THR A 75 0.23 -11.10 7.94
N ALA A 76 1.33 -11.63 7.41
CA ALA A 76 1.32 -12.63 6.35
C ALA A 76 0.56 -13.91 6.76
N GLY A 77 0.84 -14.43 7.95
CA GLY A 77 0.13 -15.59 8.50
C GLY A 77 -1.34 -15.30 8.78
N TYR A 78 -1.65 -14.07 9.23
CA TYR A 78 -3.01 -13.61 9.48
C TYR A 78 -3.87 -13.57 8.21
N MET A 79 -3.29 -13.16 7.09
CA MET A 79 -4.01 -13.17 5.80
C MET A 79 -4.42 -14.59 5.38
N VAL A 80 -3.64 -15.61 5.73
CA VAL A 80 -3.88 -17.01 5.35
C VAL A 80 -4.80 -17.74 6.34
N TYR A 81 -4.54 -17.60 7.65
CA TYR A 81 -5.24 -18.35 8.68
C TYR A 81 -5.51 -17.56 9.97
N LYS A 82 -5.77 -16.25 9.83
CA LYS A 82 -6.20 -15.34 10.92
C LYS A 82 -5.23 -15.40 12.11
N GLN A 83 -5.71 -15.16 13.34
CA GLN A 83 -4.88 -15.10 14.54
C GLN A 83 -3.96 -16.32 14.69
N ARG A 84 -4.45 -17.54 14.49
CA ARG A 84 -3.63 -18.76 14.61
C ARG A 84 -2.50 -18.77 13.57
N GLY A 85 -2.82 -18.46 12.33
CA GLY A 85 -1.81 -18.31 11.28
C GLY A 85 -0.73 -17.28 11.63
N GLY A 86 -1.14 -16.11 12.14
CA GLY A 86 -0.21 -15.05 12.54
C GLY A 86 0.72 -15.46 13.69
N VAL A 87 0.20 -16.13 14.73
CA VAL A 87 1.01 -16.58 15.86
C VAL A 87 2.03 -17.64 15.43
N VAL A 88 1.60 -18.68 14.71
CA VAL A 88 2.49 -19.76 14.24
C VAL A 88 3.56 -19.21 13.28
N ALA A 89 3.17 -18.30 12.38
CA ALA A 89 4.09 -17.60 11.49
C ALA A 89 5.18 -16.81 12.23
N THR A 90 4.81 -16.15 13.33
CA THR A 90 5.73 -15.37 14.15
C THR A 90 6.77 -16.27 14.82
N ILE A 91 6.32 -17.37 15.43
CA ILE A 91 7.21 -18.38 16.05
C ILE A 91 8.16 -18.97 15.00
N ALA A 92 7.61 -19.32 13.83
CA ALA A 92 8.38 -19.91 12.75
C ALA A 92 9.47 -18.96 12.20
N THR A 93 9.14 -17.67 12.09
CA THR A 93 10.07 -16.63 11.64
C THR A 93 11.16 -16.34 12.66
N MET A 94 10.85 -16.44 13.97
CA MET A 94 11.88 -16.37 15.02
C MET A 94 12.95 -17.45 14.84
N GLY A 95 12.54 -18.65 14.43
CA GLY A 95 13.46 -19.71 14.04
C GLY A 95 14.37 -19.30 12.88
N ALA A 96 13.82 -18.69 11.83
CA ALA A 96 14.61 -18.21 10.69
C ALA A 96 15.60 -17.10 11.05
N ILE A 97 15.22 -16.17 11.94
CA ILE A 97 16.12 -15.13 12.46
C ILE A 97 17.31 -15.78 13.16
N ALA A 98 17.04 -16.63 14.17
CA ALA A 98 18.10 -17.29 14.94
C ALA A 98 18.98 -18.21 14.08
N GLY A 99 18.40 -18.86 13.06
CA GLY A 99 19.15 -19.66 12.09
C GLY A 99 20.09 -18.81 11.24
N SER A 100 19.64 -17.61 10.84
CA SER A 100 20.49 -16.64 10.13
C SER A 100 21.66 -16.22 10.98
N ASP A 101 21.40 -15.85 12.23
CA ASP A 101 22.41 -15.36 13.17
C ASP A 101 23.49 -16.42 13.38
N LEU A 102 23.09 -17.70 13.47
CA LEU A 102 24.03 -18.80 13.55
C LEU A 102 24.90 -18.90 12.29
N LEU A 103 24.31 -18.84 11.09
CA LEU A 103 25.05 -18.92 9.83
C LEU A 103 26.04 -17.77 9.68
N ILE A 104 25.63 -16.56 10.03
CA ILE A 104 26.51 -15.37 10.03
C ILE A 104 27.62 -15.51 11.06
N ALA A 105 27.32 -15.94 12.28
CA ALA A 105 28.34 -16.16 13.31
C ALA A 105 29.36 -17.22 12.87
N GLN A 106 28.91 -18.29 12.22
CA GLN A 106 29.79 -19.31 11.65
C GLN A 106 30.67 -18.74 10.53
N PHE A 107 30.11 -17.93 9.63
CA PHE A 107 30.89 -17.26 8.59
C PHE A 107 31.93 -16.31 9.20
N ASN A 108 31.54 -15.46 10.14
CA ASN A 108 32.44 -14.50 10.79
C ASN A 108 33.58 -15.19 11.55
N ALA A 109 33.34 -16.38 12.12
CA ALA A 109 34.38 -17.18 12.75
C ALA A 109 35.42 -17.76 11.77
N THR A 110 35.13 -17.78 10.46
CA THR A 110 36.08 -18.20 9.42
C THR A 110 36.95 -17.06 8.89
N LEU A 111 36.64 -15.82 9.23
CA LEU A 111 37.39 -14.64 8.79
C LEU A 111 38.73 -14.54 9.54
N ALA A 112 39.75 -14.02 8.86
CA ALA A 112 41.04 -13.73 9.49
C ALA A 112 40.90 -12.58 10.49
N GLU A 113 41.79 -12.55 11.48
CA GLU A 113 41.79 -11.49 12.50
C GLU A 113 41.98 -10.11 11.85
N GLY A 114 41.02 -9.21 12.05
CA GLY A 114 41.02 -7.86 11.47
C GLY A 114 40.20 -7.70 10.20
N GLU A 115 39.66 -8.77 9.62
CA GLU A 115 38.71 -8.68 8.51
C GLU A 115 37.34 -8.15 8.98
N PRO A 116 36.64 -7.33 8.18
CA PRO A 116 35.33 -6.82 8.53
C PRO A 116 34.33 -7.97 8.64
N GLN A 117 33.71 -8.09 9.82
CA GLN A 117 32.67 -9.08 10.08
C GLN A 117 31.42 -8.74 9.27
N LEU A 118 30.74 -9.77 8.78
CA LEU A 118 29.42 -9.61 8.19
C LEU A 118 28.43 -9.18 9.27
N GLY A 119 27.59 -8.20 8.94
CA GLY A 119 26.48 -7.77 9.78
C GLY A 119 25.36 -8.81 9.86
N GLN A 120 24.20 -8.42 10.37
CA GLN A 120 23.06 -9.32 10.46
C GLN A 120 22.25 -9.32 9.16
N ILE A 121 21.73 -10.48 8.78
CA ILE A 121 20.73 -10.57 7.71
C ILE A 121 19.33 -10.54 8.34
N HIS A 122 18.65 -9.41 8.21
CA HIS A 122 17.28 -9.25 8.72
C HIS A 122 16.30 -10.07 7.87
N MET A 123 15.53 -10.94 8.53
CA MET A 123 14.68 -11.95 7.89
C MET A 123 13.38 -11.39 7.29
N PHE A 124 13.41 -10.30 6.53
CA PHE A 124 12.24 -9.78 5.81
C PHE A 124 11.72 -10.77 4.76
N ILE A 125 12.60 -11.26 3.89
CA ILE A 125 12.25 -12.30 2.89
C ILE A 125 11.88 -13.60 3.61
N GLY A 126 12.61 -13.95 4.67
CA GLY A 126 12.28 -15.08 5.54
C GLY A 126 10.87 -15.00 6.10
N ALA A 127 10.45 -13.84 6.63
CA ALA A 127 9.10 -13.58 7.14
C ALA A 127 8.03 -13.70 6.04
N MET A 128 8.31 -13.19 4.84
CA MET A 128 7.39 -13.27 3.69
C MET A 128 7.21 -14.70 3.17
N ILE A 129 8.21 -15.58 3.34
CA ILE A 129 8.12 -17.00 3.00
C ILE A 129 7.46 -17.78 4.15
N MET A 130 7.95 -17.60 5.37
CA MET A 130 7.51 -18.35 6.55
C MET A 130 6.08 -18.01 6.94
N GLY A 131 5.67 -16.76 6.81
CA GLY A 131 4.35 -16.31 7.22
C GLY A 131 3.22 -17.10 6.55
N PRO A 132 3.13 -17.09 5.21
CA PRO A 132 2.13 -17.85 4.49
C PRO A 132 2.33 -19.37 4.63
N LEU A 133 3.57 -19.86 4.60
CA LEU A 133 3.88 -21.29 4.67
C LEU A 133 3.45 -21.91 6.00
N ALA A 134 3.81 -21.28 7.11
CA ALA A 134 3.47 -21.75 8.46
C ALA A 134 1.96 -21.68 8.70
N ALA A 135 1.30 -20.62 8.25
CA ALA A 135 -0.15 -20.48 8.38
C ALA A 135 -0.93 -21.47 7.49
N TYR A 136 -0.46 -21.72 6.26
CA TYR A 136 -1.08 -22.67 5.34
C TYR A 136 -0.97 -24.10 5.87
N THR A 137 0.22 -24.50 6.31
CA THR A 137 0.45 -25.83 6.89
C THR A 137 -0.29 -26.02 8.22
N MET A 138 -0.41 -24.97 9.03
CA MET A 138 -1.25 -24.99 10.24
C MET A 138 -2.73 -25.21 9.89
N LYS A 139 -3.25 -24.48 8.90
CA LYS A 139 -4.63 -24.66 8.41
C LYS A 139 -4.88 -26.08 7.93
N TRP A 140 -3.91 -26.65 7.20
CA TRP A 140 -3.98 -28.04 6.76
C TRP A 140 -3.98 -29.00 7.96
N LEU A 141 -3.09 -28.80 8.94
CA LEU A 141 -3.03 -29.63 10.14
C LEU A 141 -4.36 -29.63 10.92
N ASP A 142 -4.96 -28.45 11.13
CA ASP A 142 -6.25 -28.35 11.83
C ASP A 142 -7.37 -29.08 11.08
N SER A 143 -7.38 -29.02 9.74
CA SER A 143 -8.38 -29.71 8.92
C SER A 143 -8.39 -31.24 9.10
N LEU A 144 -7.28 -31.84 9.57
CA LEU A 144 -7.21 -33.28 9.82
C LEU A 144 -8.01 -33.73 11.06
N TRP A 145 -8.28 -32.81 11.99
CA TRP A 145 -8.92 -33.06 13.30
C TRP A 145 -10.27 -32.36 13.44
N GLU A 146 -10.71 -31.59 12.44
CA GLU A 146 -12.04 -30.98 12.39
C GLU A 146 -13.15 -32.03 12.62
N GLY A 147 -14.05 -31.73 13.55
CA GLY A 147 -15.16 -32.62 13.93
C GLY A 147 -14.76 -33.89 14.70
N LYS A 148 -13.46 -34.10 14.97
CA LYS A 148 -12.95 -35.27 15.73
C LYS A 148 -12.63 -34.96 17.19
N VAL A 149 -12.53 -33.68 17.55
CA VAL A 149 -12.24 -33.24 18.92
C VAL A 149 -13.53 -33.22 19.74
N ARG A 150 -13.48 -33.79 20.95
CA ARG A 150 -14.61 -33.76 21.88
C ARG A 150 -14.88 -32.32 22.34
N ALA A 151 -16.16 -31.97 22.45
CA ALA A 151 -16.60 -30.68 22.98
C ALA A 151 -15.93 -30.39 24.33
N GLY A 152 -15.43 -29.16 24.51
CA GLY A 152 -14.68 -28.74 25.70
C GLY A 152 -13.16 -28.94 25.63
N PHE A 153 -12.66 -29.84 24.77
CA PHE A 153 -11.21 -30.02 24.54
C PHE A 153 -10.68 -29.20 23.36
N GLU A 154 -11.57 -28.61 22.55
CA GLU A 154 -11.22 -27.87 21.34
C GLU A 154 -10.20 -26.77 21.59
N MET A 155 -10.39 -25.96 22.64
CA MET A 155 -9.46 -24.89 22.98
C MET A 155 -8.08 -25.42 23.36
N LEU A 156 -8.02 -26.53 24.11
CA LEU A 156 -6.76 -27.15 24.52
C LEU A 156 -6.03 -27.70 23.30
N VAL A 157 -6.72 -28.49 22.48
CA VAL A 157 -6.14 -29.04 21.24
C VAL A 157 -5.66 -27.91 20.33
N ASN A 158 -6.44 -26.83 20.19
CA ASN A 158 -6.09 -25.70 19.35
C ASN A 158 -4.83 -24.96 19.81
N MET A 159 -4.66 -24.75 21.12
CA MET A 159 -3.48 -24.06 21.67
C MET A 159 -2.24 -24.95 21.61
N PHE A 160 -2.36 -26.22 22.01
CA PHE A 160 -1.23 -27.15 21.98
C PHE A 160 -0.79 -27.49 20.54
N SER A 161 -1.72 -27.71 19.60
CA SER A 161 -1.36 -28.00 18.22
C SER A 161 -0.66 -26.81 17.55
N ALA A 162 -1.14 -25.58 17.79
CA ALA A 162 -0.49 -24.38 17.29
C ALA A 162 0.90 -24.18 17.89
N GLY A 163 1.09 -24.45 19.19
CA GLY A 163 2.40 -24.38 19.85
C GLY A 163 3.39 -25.41 19.33
N ILE A 164 2.98 -26.68 19.24
CA ILE A 164 3.82 -27.78 18.74
C ILE A 164 4.16 -27.58 17.26
N TRP A 165 3.17 -27.19 16.45
CA TRP A 165 3.41 -26.91 15.03
C TRP A 165 4.28 -25.67 14.84
N GLY A 166 4.08 -24.62 15.65
CA GLY A 166 4.96 -23.46 15.71
C GLY A 166 6.41 -23.83 16.00
N PHE A 167 6.65 -24.74 16.97
CA PHE A 167 7.98 -25.27 17.25
C PHE A 167 8.59 -25.99 16.04
N ILE A 168 7.83 -26.89 15.40
CA ILE A 168 8.31 -27.60 14.19
C ILE A 168 8.65 -26.59 13.09
N MET A 169 7.78 -25.62 12.85
CA MET A 169 8.00 -24.57 11.86
C MET A 169 9.14 -23.63 12.22
N ALA A 170 9.47 -23.45 13.50
CA ALA A 170 10.67 -22.71 13.92
C ALA A 170 11.95 -23.50 13.59
N VAL A 171 11.96 -24.82 13.74
CA VAL A 171 13.09 -25.66 13.30
C VAL A 171 13.24 -25.60 11.77
N VAL A 172 12.13 -25.60 11.03
CA VAL A 172 12.12 -25.36 9.57
C VAL A 172 12.60 -23.94 9.24
N GLY A 173 12.22 -22.93 10.01
CA GLY A 173 12.77 -21.58 9.89
C GLY A 173 14.29 -21.60 10.04
N PHE A 174 14.77 -22.24 11.11
CA PHE A 174 16.16 -22.22 11.56
C PHE A 174 17.14 -22.86 10.59
N TYR A 175 16.82 -24.04 10.03
CA TYR A 175 17.75 -24.75 9.17
C TYR A 175 17.53 -24.43 7.68
N PRO A 176 16.48 -24.96 7.01
CA PRO A 176 16.37 -24.83 5.57
C PRO A 176 16.08 -23.40 5.12
N ILE A 177 15.26 -22.65 5.85
CA ILE A 177 14.82 -21.34 5.40
C ILE A 177 15.87 -20.27 5.64
N ALA A 178 16.54 -20.30 6.79
CA ALA A 178 17.69 -19.43 7.04
C ALA A 178 18.76 -19.62 5.95
N TRP A 179 19.15 -20.88 5.67
CA TRP A 179 20.11 -21.19 4.61
C TRP A 179 19.67 -20.66 3.24
N LEU A 180 18.41 -20.92 2.86
CA LEU A 180 17.85 -20.47 1.59
C LEU A 180 17.87 -18.94 1.45
N VAL A 181 17.40 -18.23 2.48
CA VAL A 181 17.28 -16.77 2.44
C VAL A 181 18.65 -16.10 2.44
N ASN A 182 19.59 -16.59 3.26
CA ASN A 182 20.97 -16.09 3.24
C ASN A 182 21.59 -16.26 1.84
N GLY A 183 21.44 -17.43 1.22
CA GLY A 183 21.92 -17.67 -0.16
C GLY A 183 21.28 -16.75 -1.20
N ILE A 184 19.96 -16.53 -1.11
CA ILE A 184 19.25 -15.57 -1.99
C ILE A 184 19.80 -14.16 -1.79
N MET A 185 20.00 -13.72 -0.55
CA MET A 185 20.51 -12.38 -0.24
C MET A 185 21.94 -12.18 -0.75
N THR A 186 22.81 -13.18 -0.66
CA THR A 186 24.15 -13.12 -1.26
C THR A 186 24.08 -12.94 -2.78
N VAL A 187 23.25 -13.72 -3.47
CA VAL A 187 23.10 -13.61 -4.93
C VAL A 187 22.56 -12.23 -5.33
N LEU A 188 21.52 -11.75 -4.63
CA LEU A 188 20.92 -10.45 -4.91
C LEU A 188 21.88 -9.29 -4.58
N GLY A 189 22.59 -9.35 -3.46
CA GLY A 189 23.61 -8.39 -3.07
C GLY A 189 24.72 -8.29 -4.11
N ASN A 190 25.20 -9.42 -4.62
CA ASN A 190 26.21 -9.47 -5.69
C ASN A 190 25.67 -8.86 -7.00
N ALA A 191 24.41 -9.14 -7.35
CA ALA A 191 23.78 -8.59 -8.56
C ALA A 191 23.62 -7.07 -8.48
N VAL A 192 23.19 -6.55 -7.33
CA VAL A 192 23.10 -5.09 -7.11
C VAL A 192 24.48 -4.45 -7.14
N SER A 193 25.47 -5.04 -6.46
CA SER A 193 26.85 -4.55 -6.46
C SER A 193 27.41 -4.49 -7.88
N TRP A 194 27.19 -5.52 -8.69
CA TRP A 194 27.58 -5.53 -10.10
C TRP A 194 26.92 -4.40 -10.91
N LEU A 195 25.63 -4.12 -10.68
CA LEU A 195 24.93 -3.00 -11.34
C LEU A 195 25.49 -1.64 -10.93
N VAL A 196 25.88 -1.48 -9.67
CA VAL A 196 26.50 -0.25 -9.16
C VAL A 196 27.90 -0.07 -9.75
N GLU A 197 28.75 -1.08 -9.62
CA GLU A 197 30.15 -1.05 -10.07
C GLU A 197 30.28 -0.79 -11.57
N ASN A 198 29.35 -1.30 -12.37
CA ASN A 198 29.34 -1.10 -13.82
C ASN A 198 28.53 0.14 -14.26
N ASN A 199 28.04 0.97 -13.33
CA ASN A 199 27.19 2.14 -13.60
C ASN A 199 25.92 1.81 -14.41
N LEU A 200 25.38 0.61 -14.23
CA LEU A 200 24.22 0.08 -14.96
C LEU A 200 22.91 0.24 -14.21
N LEU A 201 22.94 0.67 -12.93
CA LEU A 201 21.73 0.96 -12.15
C LEU A 201 20.68 1.79 -12.90
N PRO A 202 21.02 2.85 -13.67
CA PRO A 202 20.01 3.61 -14.40
C PRO A 202 19.15 2.75 -15.34
N LEU A 203 19.71 1.67 -15.89
CA LEU A 203 18.97 0.77 -16.81
C LEU A 203 17.82 0.05 -16.12
N THR A 204 17.78 -0.04 -14.79
CA THR A 204 16.63 -0.63 -14.08
C THR A 204 15.34 0.14 -14.36
N SER A 205 15.40 1.43 -14.68
CA SER A 205 14.24 2.24 -15.04
C SER A 205 13.52 1.75 -16.30
N ILE A 206 14.20 1.02 -17.20
CA ILE A 206 13.58 0.39 -18.38
C ILE A 206 12.57 -0.66 -17.95
N LEU A 207 12.79 -1.33 -16.82
CA LEU A 207 11.86 -2.32 -16.27
C LEU A 207 10.88 -1.69 -15.28
N ILE A 208 11.38 -0.83 -14.39
CA ILE A 208 10.60 -0.28 -13.27
C ILE A 208 9.50 0.67 -13.77
N GLU A 209 9.80 1.61 -14.68
CA GLU A 209 8.82 2.62 -15.10
C GLU A 209 7.61 2.02 -15.83
N PRO A 210 7.77 1.10 -16.81
CA PRO A 210 6.62 0.40 -17.38
C PRO A 210 5.88 -0.44 -16.33
N ALA A 211 6.61 -1.15 -15.47
CA ALA A 211 6.01 -1.98 -14.44
C ALA A 211 5.13 -1.15 -13.48
N LYS A 212 5.55 0.07 -13.12
CA LYS A 212 4.74 1.02 -12.34
C LYS A 212 3.40 1.30 -13.02
N VAL A 213 3.44 1.73 -14.29
CA VAL A 213 2.23 2.05 -15.08
C VAL A 213 1.29 0.84 -15.22
N PHE A 214 1.83 -0.38 -15.21
CA PHE A 214 1.06 -1.62 -15.23
C PHE A 214 0.69 -2.18 -13.84
N PHE A 215 0.86 -1.41 -12.77
CA PHE A 215 0.52 -1.77 -11.38
C PHE A 215 1.32 -2.94 -10.81
N LEU A 216 2.55 -3.11 -11.29
CA LEU A 216 3.53 -4.06 -10.77
C LEU A 216 4.50 -3.41 -9.77
N ASN A 217 4.33 -2.11 -9.49
CA ASN A 217 5.15 -1.37 -8.52
C ASN A 217 5.14 -2.00 -7.13
N ASN A 218 3.99 -2.46 -6.65
CA ASN A 218 3.88 -3.10 -5.34
C ASN A 218 4.69 -4.40 -5.26
N ALA A 219 4.75 -5.18 -6.34
CA ALA A 219 5.53 -6.41 -6.38
C ALA A 219 7.04 -6.12 -6.41
N ILE A 220 7.46 -5.12 -7.18
CA ILE A 220 8.86 -4.73 -7.29
C ILE A 220 9.34 -4.06 -6.00
N ASN A 221 8.61 -3.06 -5.52
CA ASN A 221 9.01 -2.27 -4.37
C ASN A 221 8.99 -3.12 -3.09
N HIS A 222 7.85 -3.70 -2.74
CA HIS A 222 7.73 -4.44 -1.48
C HIS A 222 8.28 -5.87 -1.58
N GLY A 223 8.29 -6.49 -2.76
CA GLY A 223 8.80 -7.85 -2.93
C GLY A 223 10.32 -7.93 -3.05
N VAL A 224 10.98 -6.89 -3.58
CA VAL A 224 12.41 -6.95 -3.92
C VAL A 224 13.18 -5.74 -3.39
N LEU A 225 12.80 -4.51 -3.76
CA LEU A 225 13.61 -3.32 -3.47
C LEU A 225 13.63 -2.95 -1.98
N THR A 226 12.50 -3.08 -1.28
CA THR A 226 12.38 -2.72 0.13
C THR A 226 13.25 -3.64 1.00
N PRO A 227 13.15 -4.99 0.92
CA PRO A 227 14.04 -5.86 1.69
C PRO A 227 15.53 -5.63 1.40
N LEU A 228 15.90 -5.46 0.12
CA LEU A 228 17.30 -5.22 -0.27
C LEU A 228 17.79 -3.85 0.21
N GLY A 229 16.97 -2.82 0.06
CA GLY A 229 17.31 -1.47 0.50
C GLY A 229 17.44 -1.38 2.01
N ILE A 230 16.65 -2.14 2.77
CA ILE A 230 16.76 -2.21 4.23
C ILE A 230 18.08 -2.85 4.63
N ALA A 231 18.45 -3.98 4.02
CA ALA A 231 19.75 -4.62 4.28
C ALA A 231 20.91 -3.68 3.94
N GLN A 232 20.86 -3.00 2.79
CA GLN A 232 21.88 -2.02 2.40
C GLN A 232 21.94 -0.82 3.36
N ALA A 233 20.79 -0.30 3.79
CA ALA A 233 20.73 0.85 4.69
C ALA A 233 21.18 0.51 6.12
N ASP A 234 21.08 -0.75 6.55
CA ASP A 234 21.65 -1.18 7.83
C ASP A 234 23.19 -1.12 7.82
N GLU A 235 23.81 -1.56 6.71
CA GLU A 235 25.27 -1.53 6.55
C GLU A 235 25.82 -0.14 6.23
N GLN A 236 25.17 0.60 5.32
CA GLN A 236 25.69 1.84 4.73
C GLN A 236 25.00 3.09 5.29
N GLY A 237 24.00 2.94 6.16
CA GLY A 237 23.18 4.04 6.67
C GLY A 237 22.17 4.62 5.67
N LYS A 238 22.25 4.25 4.38
CA LYS A 238 21.38 4.70 3.30
C LYS A 238 21.30 3.67 2.17
N SER A 239 20.25 3.73 1.36
CA SER A 239 20.13 2.95 0.13
C SER A 239 19.50 3.76 -1.00
N ILE A 240 20.12 3.69 -2.17
CA ILE A 240 19.57 4.22 -3.43
C ILE A 240 18.34 3.42 -3.88
N LEU A 241 18.22 2.15 -3.49
CA LEU A 241 17.12 1.26 -3.92
C LEU A 241 15.74 1.77 -3.50
N PHE A 242 15.67 2.52 -2.41
CA PHE A 242 14.42 3.15 -1.97
C PHE A 242 13.95 4.27 -2.92
N LEU A 243 14.84 4.88 -3.70
CA LEU A 243 14.52 5.97 -4.65
C LEU A 243 14.12 5.45 -6.03
N LEU A 244 14.49 4.20 -6.37
CA LEU A 244 14.25 3.62 -7.69
C LEU A 244 12.76 3.61 -8.08
N GLU A 245 11.87 3.47 -7.10
CA GLU A 245 10.41 3.55 -7.32
C GLU A 245 9.79 4.80 -6.70
N ALA A 246 10.29 5.26 -5.55
CA ALA A 246 9.68 6.34 -4.78
C ALA A 246 9.90 7.75 -5.35
N ASN A 247 10.91 7.94 -6.23
CA ASN A 247 11.19 9.26 -6.81
C ASN A 247 9.94 9.84 -7.51
N PRO A 248 9.38 10.97 -7.03
CA PRO A 248 8.17 11.55 -7.62
C PRO A 248 8.45 12.34 -8.91
N GLY A 249 9.72 12.60 -9.25
CA GLY A 249 10.17 13.41 -10.38
C GLY A 249 9.58 13.00 -11.73
N PRO A 250 9.69 11.72 -12.17
CA PRO A 250 9.17 11.30 -13.46
C PRO A 250 7.65 11.52 -13.58
N GLY A 251 6.89 11.19 -12.53
CA GLY A 251 5.43 11.38 -12.50
C GLY A 251 5.02 12.84 -12.60
N VAL A 252 5.61 13.72 -11.78
CA VAL A 252 5.28 15.15 -11.81
C VAL A 252 5.71 15.80 -13.13
N GLY A 253 6.85 15.40 -13.70
CA GLY A 253 7.31 15.87 -15.01
C GLY A 253 6.31 15.56 -16.13
N LEU A 254 5.74 14.35 -16.13
CA LEU A 254 4.70 13.96 -17.08
C LEU A 254 3.43 14.81 -16.93
N LEU A 255 2.97 15.00 -15.69
CA LEU A 255 1.75 15.76 -15.39
C LEU A 255 1.91 17.25 -15.71
N LEU A 256 3.09 17.82 -15.46
CA LEU A 256 3.41 19.18 -15.91
C LEU A 256 3.39 19.27 -17.44
N ALA A 257 3.89 18.26 -18.16
CA ALA A 257 3.83 18.25 -19.62
C ALA A 257 2.39 18.27 -20.15
N PHE A 258 1.47 17.53 -19.50
CA PHE A 258 0.05 17.58 -19.81
C PHE A 258 -0.61 18.91 -19.43
N THR A 259 -0.19 19.54 -18.34
CA THR A 259 -0.70 20.85 -17.93
C THR A 259 -0.45 21.91 -19.02
N PHE A 260 0.74 21.92 -19.60
CA PHE A 260 1.14 22.92 -20.61
C PHE A 260 0.80 22.51 -22.04
N PHE A 261 0.95 21.24 -22.41
CA PHE A 261 0.86 20.76 -23.79
C PHE A 261 -0.25 19.75 -24.06
N GLY A 262 -0.97 19.30 -23.02
CA GLY A 262 -2.11 18.40 -23.15
C GLY A 262 -3.30 19.05 -23.85
N ILE A 263 -4.34 18.24 -24.07
CA ILE A 263 -5.63 18.65 -24.63
C ILE A 263 -6.78 18.07 -23.79
N GLY A 264 -7.97 18.65 -23.95
CA GLY A 264 -9.20 18.16 -23.32
C GLY A 264 -9.14 17.95 -21.80
N ALA A 265 -9.84 16.91 -21.35
CA ALA A 265 -9.93 16.52 -19.94
C ALA A 265 -8.57 16.19 -19.32
N ALA A 266 -7.64 15.61 -20.09
CA ALA A 266 -6.29 15.32 -19.61
C ALA A 266 -5.54 16.61 -19.22
N ARG A 267 -5.66 17.69 -20.02
CA ARG A 267 -5.05 18.98 -19.66
C ARG A 267 -5.68 19.58 -18.41
N ALA A 268 -7.00 19.55 -18.31
CA ALA A 268 -7.74 20.16 -17.20
C ALA A 268 -7.45 19.49 -15.85
N SER A 269 -7.32 18.16 -15.84
CA SER A 269 -7.10 17.37 -14.62
C SER A 269 -5.62 17.28 -14.18
N ALA A 270 -4.67 17.46 -15.10
CA ALA A 270 -3.25 17.24 -14.82
C ALA A 270 -2.65 18.09 -13.67
N PRO A 271 -2.99 19.38 -13.48
CA PRO A 271 -2.46 20.17 -12.36
C PRO A 271 -2.86 19.61 -10.99
N GLY A 272 -4.13 19.21 -10.85
CA GLY A 272 -4.64 18.60 -9.61
C GLY A 272 -3.97 17.26 -9.34
N ALA A 273 -3.84 16.41 -10.38
CA ALA A 273 -3.12 15.15 -10.29
C ALA A 273 -1.64 15.36 -9.90
N ALA A 274 -0.98 16.42 -10.36
CA ALA A 274 0.42 16.72 -10.04
C ALA A 274 0.61 16.99 -8.55
N ILE A 275 -0.30 17.75 -7.93
CA ILE A 275 -0.27 18.04 -6.49
C ILE A 275 -0.47 16.75 -5.69
N ILE A 276 -1.47 15.95 -6.05
CA ILE A 276 -1.79 14.69 -5.36
C ILE A 276 -0.63 13.69 -5.47
N GLN A 277 -0.01 13.59 -6.64
CA GLN A 277 1.13 12.71 -6.86
C GLN A 277 2.36 13.18 -6.09
N PHE A 278 2.72 14.45 -6.20
CA PHE A 278 3.98 14.95 -5.69
C PHE A 278 3.97 15.07 -4.16
N PHE A 279 2.93 15.64 -3.57
CA PHE A 279 2.82 15.83 -2.12
C PHE A 279 2.10 14.66 -1.42
N GLY A 280 1.11 14.06 -2.07
CA GLY A 280 0.38 12.91 -1.53
C GLY A 280 1.10 11.58 -1.76
N GLY A 281 2.01 11.50 -2.74
CA GLY A 281 2.76 10.27 -3.04
C GLY A 281 1.90 9.17 -3.67
N ILE A 282 0.75 9.53 -4.24
CA ILE A 282 -0.14 8.60 -4.95
C ILE A 282 0.31 8.55 -6.41
N HIS A 283 1.23 7.66 -6.74
CA HIS A 283 1.80 7.54 -8.09
C HIS A 283 0.76 7.05 -9.11
N GLU A 284 -0.30 6.40 -8.68
CA GLU A 284 -1.33 5.86 -9.57
C GLU A 284 -2.09 6.93 -10.36
N VAL A 285 -2.12 8.19 -9.89
CA VAL A 285 -2.89 9.25 -10.54
C VAL A 285 -2.27 9.69 -11.88
N TYR A 286 -0.98 9.43 -12.12
CA TYR A 286 -0.35 9.74 -13.42
C TYR A 286 -0.43 8.59 -14.43
N PHE A 287 -0.77 7.38 -14.02
CA PHE A 287 -0.77 6.21 -14.91
C PHE A 287 -1.76 6.33 -16.09
N PRO A 288 -2.99 6.89 -15.93
CA PRO A 288 -3.90 7.10 -17.06
C PRO A 288 -3.27 7.95 -18.17
N TYR A 289 -2.46 8.95 -17.80
CA TYR A 289 -1.78 9.84 -18.75
C TYR A 289 -0.74 9.10 -19.58
N ALA A 290 0.00 8.17 -18.97
CA ALA A 290 0.95 7.31 -19.66
C ALA A 290 0.24 6.25 -20.54
N LEU A 291 -0.84 5.64 -20.05
CA LEU A 291 -1.61 4.61 -20.76
C LEU A 291 -2.38 5.16 -21.96
N MET A 292 -2.90 6.39 -21.87
CA MET A 292 -3.56 7.07 -22.98
C MET A 292 -2.65 7.18 -24.22
N LYS A 293 -1.34 7.33 -24.00
CA LYS A 293 -0.34 7.41 -25.07
C LYS A 293 0.93 6.67 -24.66
N PRO A 294 1.02 5.34 -24.86
CA PRO A 294 2.09 4.49 -24.31
C PRO A 294 3.51 4.91 -24.68
N VAL A 295 3.71 5.65 -25.78
CA VAL A 295 5.02 6.24 -26.14
C VAL A 295 5.55 7.16 -25.03
N LEU A 296 4.68 7.75 -24.20
CA LEU A 296 5.06 8.56 -23.04
C LEU A 296 5.78 7.76 -21.95
N ILE A 297 5.71 6.43 -21.96
CA ILE A 297 6.52 5.58 -21.08
C ILE A 297 8.02 5.80 -21.34
N LEU A 298 8.41 6.14 -22.57
CA LEU A 298 9.81 6.51 -22.87
C LEU A 298 10.25 7.78 -22.11
N ALA A 299 9.34 8.73 -21.90
CA ALA A 299 9.62 9.94 -21.12
C ALA A 299 9.77 9.63 -19.62
N LEU A 300 8.97 8.69 -19.11
CA LEU A 300 9.10 8.17 -17.73
C LEU A 300 10.43 7.44 -17.55
N ILE A 301 10.79 6.53 -18.48
CA ILE A 301 12.07 5.83 -18.47
C ILE A 301 13.23 6.83 -18.47
N ALA A 302 13.24 7.81 -19.39
CA ALA A 302 14.31 8.80 -19.47
C ALA A 302 14.46 9.63 -18.17
N GLY A 303 13.34 10.06 -17.57
CA GLY A 303 13.37 10.76 -16.29
C GLY A 303 13.80 9.88 -15.13
N GLY A 304 13.31 8.64 -15.07
CA GLY A 304 13.72 7.64 -14.07
C GLY A 304 15.22 7.37 -14.14
N MET A 305 15.74 7.10 -15.35
CA MET A 305 17.17 6.92 -15.60
C MET A 305 17.96 8.13 -15.12
N THR A 306 17.52 9.34 -15.43
CA THR A 306 18.19 10.58 -15.01
C THR A 306 18.27 10.70 -13.48
N GLY A 307 17.19 10.36 -12.78
CA GLY A 307 17.14 10.40 -11.32
C GLY A 307 18.05 9.35 -10.69
N VAL A 308 18.01 8.13 -11.18
CA VAL A 308 18.89 7.04 -10.71
C VAL A 308 20.35 7.38 -10.98
N THR A 309 20.69 7.88 -12.18
CA THR A 309 22.05 8.33 -12.50
C THR A 309 22.50 9.46 -11.57
N THR A 310 21.64 10.44 -11.30
CA THR A 310 21.99 11.57 -10.41
C THR A 310 22.31 11.06 -9.00
N ASN A 311 21.48 10.18 -8.45
CA ASN A 311 21.71 9.62 -7.13
C ASN A 311 22.95 8.71 -7.10
N MET A 312 23.19 7.93 -8.15
CA MET A 312 24.37 7.07 -8.26
C MET A 312 25.67 7.88 -8.34
N LEU A 313 25.70 8.95 -9.14
CA LEU A 313 26.88 9.81 -9.29
C LEU A 313 27.20 10.62 -8.03
N LEU A 314 26.18 10.99 -7.25
CA LEU A 314 26.31 11.77 -6.02
C LEU A 314 26.33 10.91 -4.76
N ASP A 315 26.28 9.58 -4.90
CA ASP A 315 26.17 8.61 -3.81
C ASP A 315 25.06 8.98 -2.81
N THR A 316 23.83 9.18 -3.29
CA THR A 316 22.70 9.59 -2.44
C THR A 316 21.63 8.53 -2.28
N GLY A 317 21.01 8.50 -1.10
CA GLY A 317 20.02 7.48 -0.75
C GLY A 317 19.09 7.89 0.40
N LEU A 318 18.14 6.99 0.70
CA LEU A 318 17.24 7.13 1.84
C LEU A 318 17.63 6.14 2.96
N ARG A 319 17.31 6.46 4.20
CA ARG A 319 17.51 5.59 5.37
C ARG A 319 16.46 4.49 5.49
N ALA A 320 15.27 4.76 4.97
CA ALA A 320 14.13 3.86 5.03
C ALA A 320 13.23 4.08 3.81
N PRO A 321 12.32 3.13 3.50
CA PRO A 321 11.36 3.30 2.42
C PRO A 321 10.51 4.58 2.60
N ALA A 322 10.37 5.36 1.54
CA ALA A 322 9.44 6.49 1.50
C ALA A 322 8.03 5.99 1.16
N ALA A 323 7.13 6.01 2.15
CA ALA A 323 5.75 5.56 1.99
C ALA A 323 4.75 6.50 2.68
N PRO A 324 3.76 7.07 1.94
CA PRO A 324 3.62 7.04 0.48
C PRO A 324 4.83 7.69 -0.21
N GLY A 325 5.06 7.41 -1.50
CA GLY A 325 6.23 7.90 -2.25
C GLY A 325 6.17 9.41 -2.58
N SER A 326 5.79 10.25 -1.61
CA SER A 326 5.69 11.69 -1.77
C SER A 326 7.05 12.36 -1.58
N ILE A 327 7.18 13.59 -2.06
CA ILE A 327 8.37 14.39 -1.78
C ILE A 327 8.58 14.57 -0.28
N ILE A 328 7.50 14.68 0.51
CA ILE A 328 7.58 14.85 1.96
C ILE A 328 8.22 13.62 2.60
N ALA A 329 7.76 12.42 2.23
CA ALA A 329 8.32 11.18 2.74
C ALA A 329 9.76 10.95 2.26
N VAL A 330 10.05 11.27 0.99
CA VAL A 330 11.41 11.21 0.43
C VAL A 330 12.35 12.11 1.23
N MET A 331 11.97 13.37 1.46
CA MET A 331 12.81 14.33 2.20
C MET A 331 12.99 13.95 3.66
N LEU A 332 11.94 13.41 4.30
CA LEU A 332 12.02 12.94 5.69
C LEU A 332 12.99 11.75 5.84
N GLN A 333 12.99 10.84 4.88
CA GLN A 333 13.85 9.65 4.92
C GLN A 333 15.22 9.86 4.26
N THR A 334 15.50 11.03 3.71
CA THR A 334 16.79 11.31 3.05
C THR A 334 17.92 11.30 4.07
N ALA A 335 19.03 10.64 3.74
CA ALA A 335 20.22 10.65 4.58
C ALA A 335 20.83 12.07 4.67
N ASN A 336 21.53 12.39 5.78
CA ASN A 336 21.98 13.76 6.06
C ASN A 336 22.94 14.33 5.02
N ASP A 337 23.76 13.47 4.42
CA ASP A 337 24.69 13.77 3.35
C ASP A 337 24.03 13.80 1.96
N SER A 338 22.77 13.35 1.85
CA SER A 338 22.13 12.99 0.59
C SER A 338 21.14 14.03 0.08
N TYR A 339 20.82 15.07 0.86
CA TYR A 339 19.79 16.07 0.53
C TYR A 339 19.96 16.71 -0.84
N VAL A 340 21.16 17.19 -1.15
CA VAL A 340 21.42 17.88 -2.42
C VAL A 340 21.21 16.94 -3.61
N GLY A 341 21.77 15.73 -3.54
CA GLY A 341 21.64 14.76 -4.63
C GLY A 341 20.22 14.23 -4.80
N VAL A 342 19.49 14.00 -3.71
CA VAL A 342 18.08 13.59 -3.78
C VAL A 342 17.22 14.69 -4.39
N ILE A 343 17.34 15.95 -3.95
CA ILE A 343 16.59 17.08 -4.53
C ILE A 343 16.92 17.22 -6.02
N LEU A 344 18.20 17.20 -6.39
CA LEU A 344 18.62 17.27 -7.79
C LEU A 344 18.04 16.12 -8.61
N SER A 345 18.04 14.90 -8.07
CA SER A 345 17.47 13.74 -8.76
C SER A 345 15.99 13.94 -9.07
N VAL A 346 15.20 14.48 -8.13
CA VAL A 346 13.77 14.76 -8.33
C VAL A 346 13.57 15.84 -9.40
N VAL A 347 14.33 16.94 -9.31
CA VAL A 347 14.22 18.08 -10.24
C VAL A 347 14.65 17.68 -11.65
N LEU A 348 15.78 16.99 -11.80
CA LEU A 348 16.31 16.57 -13.09
C LEU A 348 15.42 15.48 -13.72
N SER A 349 14.93 14.51 -12.94
CA SER A 349 13.93 13.56 -13.42
C SER A 349 12.69 14.26 -13.95
N ALA A 350 12.14 15.22 -13.19
CA ALA A 350 10.97 15.97 -13.61
C ALA A 350 11.22 16.78 -14.88
N ALA A 351 12.36 17.47 -14.97
CA ALA A 351 12.75 18.26 -16.12
C ALA A 351 12.90 17.41 -17.39
N VAL A 352 13.61 16.28 -17.30
CA VAL A 352 13.80 15.36 -18.44
C VAL A 352 12.47 14.76 -18.88
N THR A 353 11.65 14.24 -17.95
CA THR A 353 10.33 13.73 -18.33
C THR A 353 9.46 14.82 -18.95
N PHE A 354 9.44 16.03 -18.37
CA PHE A 354 8.68 17.17 -18.91
C PHE A 354 9.08 17.50 -20.34
N ILE A 355 10.39 17.60 -20.63
CA ILE A 355 10.90 17.93 -21.96
C ILE A 355 10.53 16.83 -22.97
N VAL A 356 10.83 15.56 -22.65
CA VAL A 356 10.59 14.44 -23.56
C VAL A 356 9.09 14.25 -23.81
N ALA A 357 8.27 14.29 -22.74
CA ALA A 357 6.82 14.22 -22.88
C ALA A 357 6.26 15.42 -23.65
N GLY A 358 6.75 16.64 -23.40
CA GLY A 358 6.35 17.84 -24.12
C GLY A 358 6.63 17.77 -25.62
N ILE A 359 7.78 17.24 -26.02
CA ILE A 359 8.11 16.96 -27.42
C ILE A 359 7.12 15.95 -28.02
N ILE A 360 6.88 14.83 -27.33
CA ILE A 360 5.98 13.76 -27.78
C ILE A 360 4.53 14.27 -27.93
N LEU A 361 4.05 15.11 -27.02
CA LEU A 361 2.70 15.70 -27.04
C LEU A 361 2.57 16.74 -28.16
N ARG A 362 3.56 17.63 -28.32
CA ARG A 362 3.55 18.64 -29.40
C ARG A 362 3.62 17.99 -30.78
N ALA A 363 4.44 16.95 -30.94
CA ALA A 363 4.58 16.24 -32.21
C ALA A 363 3.29 15.53 -32.65
N SER A 364 2.49 15.02 -31.70
CA SER A 364 1.24 14.32 -32.02
C SER A 364 -0.01 15.20 -31.98
N ARG A 365 0.10 16.47 -31.59
CA ARG A 365 -1.04 17.36 -31.30
C ARG A 365 -2.10 17.40 -32.40
N LYS A 366 -1.70 17.48 -33.68
CA LYS A 366 -2.65 17.49 -34.80
C LYS A 366 -3.50 16.22 -34.86
N ARG A 367 -2.87 15.06 -34.65
CA ARG A 367 -3.54 13.75 -34.65
C ARG A 367 -4.44 13.59 -33.43
N ASP A 368 -4.02 14.12 -32.29
CA ASP A 368 -4.77 14.00 -31.05
C ASP A 368 -6.01 14.90 -31.05
N LEU A 369 -5.92 16.12 -31.59
CA LEU A 369 -7.08 17.00 -31.84
C LEU A 369 -8.08 16.39 -32.83
N ALA A 370 -7.60 15.74 -33.90
CA ALA A 370 -8.46 15.04 -34.84
C ALA A 370 -9.18 13.84 -34.20
N ALA A 371 -8.52 13.13 -33.29
CA ALA A 371 -9.12 12.02 -32.54
C ALA A 371 -10.14 12.48 -31.51
N GLU A 372 -9.90 13.60 -30.84
CA GLU A 372 -10.84 14.24 -29.91
C GLU A 372 -12.08 14.75 -30.66
N ALA A 373 -11.90 15.40 -31.81
CA ALA A 373 -13.01 15.81 -32.69
C ALA A 373 -13.81 14.62 -33.24
N ALA A 374 -13.19 13.44 -33.37
CA ALA A 374 -13.85 12.20 -33.75
C ALA A 374 -14.56 11.49 -32.57
N GLY A 375 -14.59 12.10 -31.38
CA GLY A 375 -15.26 11.55 -30.19
C GLY A 375 -14.51 10.37 -29.54
N THR A 376 -13.22 10.19 -29.85
CA THR A 376 -12.42 9.12 -29.25
C THR A 376 -11.96 9.54 -27.85
N ASP A 377 -12.71 9.19 -26.80
CA ASP A 377 -12.32 9.47 -25.42
C ASP A 377 -11.21 8.51 -24.93
N ARG A 378 -9.98 8.78 -25.38
CA ARG A 378 -8.80 8.01 -25.01
C ARG A 378 -8.41 8.20 -23.54
N PHE A 379 -8.82 9.30 -22.91
CA PHE A 379 -8.45 9.57 -21.52
C PHE A 379 -9.34 8.79 -20.56
N THR A 380 -10.66 8.83 -20.75
CA THR A 380 -11.59 8.05 -19.91
C THR A 380 -11.33 6.55 -20.06
N SER A 381 -11.09 6.06 -21.27
CA SER A 381 -10.70 4.66 -21.49
C SER A 381 -9.36 4.28 -20.83
N ALA A 382 -8.41 5.21 -20.75
CA ALA A 382 -7.16 4.99 -20.01
C ALA A 382 -7.38 5.00 -18.49
N VAL A 383 -8.29 5.83 -17.97
CA VAL A 383 -8.73 5.78 -16.57
C VAL A 383 -9.38 4.43 -16.27
N ASP A 384 -10.27 3.95 -17.13
CA ASP A 384 -10.92 2.64 -16.99
C ASP A 384 -9.89 1.50 -17.02
N GLN A 385 -8.93 1.56 -17.95
CA GLN A 385 -7.84 0.58 -18.04
C GLN A 385 -6.96 0.62 -16.77
N THR A 386 -6.74 1.81 -16.20
CA THR A 386 -5.99 1.99 -14.96
C THR A 386 -6.71 1.33 -13.79
N GLU A 387 -8.02 1.54 -13.65
CA GLU A 387 -8.83 0.87 -12.61
C GLU A 387 -8.89 -0.65 -12.80
N ALA A 388 -9.01 -1.12 -14.04
CA ALA A 388 -8.98 -2.54 -14.37
C ALA A 388 -7.63 -3.18 -14.02
N ASN A 389 -6.52 -2.50 -14.34
CA ASN A 389 -5.17 -2.96 -14.01
C ASN A 389 -4.92 -2.97 -12.50
N LYS A 390 -5.49 -2.02 -11.76
CA LYS A 390 -5.43 -1.95 -10.29
C LYS A 390 -6.28 -3.04 -9.62
N GLY A 391 -7.28 -3.58 -10.31
CA GLY A 391 -8.22 -4.58 -9.79
C GLY A 391 -9.22 -4.04 -8.76
N LYS A 392 -9.25 -2.72 -8.53
CA LYS A 392 -10.21 -2.02 -7.64
C LYS A 392 -10.43 -0.59 -8.13
N LYS A 393 -11.65 -0.06 -7.95
CA LYS A 393 -11.98 1.34 -8.20
C LYS A 393 -11.19 2.26 -7.26
N SER A 394 -10.88 3.47 -7.73
CA SER A 394 -10.07 4.44 -6.97
C SER A 394 -10.77 5.79 -6.96
N GLU A 395 -11.15 6.30 -5.80
CA GLU A 395 -11.80 7.61 -5.67
C GLU A 395 -10.99 8.74 -6.33
N TYR A 396 -9.66 8.70 -6.17
CA TYR A 396 -8.73 9.66 -6.79
C TYR A 396 -8.69 9.61 -8.32
N LEU A 397 -9.02 8.46 -8.92
CA LEU A 397 -9.09 8.32 -10.38
C LEU A 397 -10.49 8.70 -10.89
N GLY A 398 -11.52 8.54 -10.05
CA GLY A 398 -12.88 8.99 -10.34
C GLY A 398 -12.95 10.49 -10.63
N GLY A 399 -12.28 11.31 -9.79
CA GLY A 399 -12.22 12.77 -9.98
C GLY A 399 -11.40 13.25 -11.19
N LEU A 400 -10.77 12.34 -11.96
CA LEU A 400 -10.10 12.68 -13.22
C LEU A 400 -11.05 12.66 -14.42
N ARG A 401 -12.21 11.98 -14.31
CA ARG A 401 -13.24 11.97 -15.35
C ARG A 401 -13.85 13.37 -15.38
N GLY A 402 -13.79 14.03 -16.53
CA GLY A 402 -14.11 15.46 -16.69
C GLY A 402 -15.56 15.88 -16.43
N ASP A 403 -16.39 15.02 -15.84
CA ASP A 403 -17.81 15.28 -15.59
C ASP A 403 -18.05 16.15 -14.35
N ASP A 404 -17.06 16.32 -13.47
CA ASP A 404 -17.21 17.10 -12.23
C ASP A 404 -16.75 18.57 -12.35
N ALA A 405 -16.31 19.01 -13.53
CA ALA A 405 -15.88 20.40 -13.73
C ALA A 405 -17.04 21.41 -13.88
N ALA A 406 -18.31 20.95 -13.85
CA ALA A 406 -19.49 21.79 -14.06
C ALA A 406 -20.50 21.79 -12.89
N ALA A 407 -20.20 21.20 -11.73
CA ALA A 407 -21.14 21.11 -10.60
C ALA A 407 -20.75 21.96 -9.37
N ALA A 408 -19.95 23.02 -9.54
CA ALA A 408 -19.89 24.12 -8.59
C ALA A 408 -20.98 25.16 -8.94
N GLY A 409 -22.25 24.75 -8.84
CA GLY A 409 -23.37 25.64 -9.15
C GLY A 409 -24.73 24.94 -9.19
N VAL A 410 -25.53 25.23 -8.16
CA VAL A 410 -27.01 25.12 -8.13
C VAL A 410 -27.59 23.70 -8.12
N ALA A 411 -27.75 23.12 -6.93
CA ALA A 411 -28.73 22.06 -6.70
C ALA A 411 -30.02 22.69 -6.16
N ALA A 412 -30.98 22.94 -7.06
CA ALA A 412 -32.37 23.21 -6.75
C ALA A 412 -33.23 22.00 -7.16
N GLY A 413 -33.83 21.35 -6.16
CA GLY A 413 -35.20 20.83 -6.21
C GLY A 413 -35.52 19.50 -6.90
N ALA A 414 -36.20 18.66 -6.10
CA ALA A 414 -37.16 17.59 -6.40
C ALA A 414 -36.57 16.17 -6.32
N GLY A 415 -37.05 15.25 -5.48
CA GLY A 415 -38.18 15.20 -4.56
C GLY A 415 -38.51 13.71 -4.34
N ALA A 416 -38.39 13.20 -3.12
CA ALA A 416 -38.77 11.82 -2.80
C ALA A 416 -39.31 11.71 -1.36
N THR A 417 -40.57 11.32 -1.31
CA THR A 417 -41.38 10.73 -0.23
C THR A 417 -40.70 10.42 1.10
N SER A 418 -41.14 11.16 2.12
CA SER A 418 -40.86 10.97 3.54
C SER A 418 -41.46 9.68 4.10
N VAL A 419 -40.66 8.93 4.87
CA VAL A 419 -41.17 8.15 6.01
C VAL A 419 -40.70 8.87 7.27
N VAL A 420 -41.67 9.39 8.01
CA VAL A 420 -41.51 10.14 9.26
C VAL A 420 -41.12 9.18 10.39
N THR A 421 -40.07 9.48 11.14
CA THR A 421 -39.96 9.10 12.57
C THR A 421 -39.30 10.23 13.37
N ASP A 422 -39.90 10.53 14.53
CA ASP A 422 -39.76 11.74 15.37
C ASP A 422 -38.49 11.82 16.24
N LYS A 423 -37.45 11.02 16.00
CA LYS A 423 -36.22 11.04 16.80
C LYS A 423 -35.06 11.66 16.01
N GLU A 424 -34.52 12.76 16.54
CA GLU A 424 -33.35 13.44 15.97
C GLU A 424 -32.14 12.51 16.04
N VAL A 425 -31.48 12.29 14.91
CA VAL A 425 -30.32 11.40 14.81
C VAL A 425 -29.05 12.21 15.10
N ARG A 426 -28.45 12.01 16.29
CA ARG A 426 -27.17 12.64 16.64
C ARG A 426 -26.04 11.63 16.84
N ASN A 427 -26.36 10.43 17.29
CA ASN A 427 -25.38 9.38 17.54
C ASN A 427 -25.58 8.20 16.60
N ILE A 428 -24.69 8.10 15.61
CA ILE A 428 -24.68 7.01 14.62
C ILE A 428 -23.58 6.01 14.99
N VAL A 429 -23.95 4.74 15.14
CA VAL A 429 -23.02 3.66 15.51
C VAL A 429 -22.97 2.59 14.43
N PHE A 430 -21.78 2.35 13.89
CA PHE A 430 -21.51 1.18 13.05
C PHE A 430 -21.19 -0.02 13.93
N ALA A 431 -21.98 -1.09 13.83
CA ALA A 431 -21.78 -2.30 14.63
C ALA A 431 -21.40 -3.50 13.77
N CYS A 432 -20.35 -4.21 14.20
CA CYS A 432 -19.98 -5.52 13.68
C CYS A 432 -19.58 -6.44 14.85
N ASP A 433 -19.39 -7.74 14.60
CA ASP A 433 -19.11 -8.70 15.68
C ASP A 433 -17.90 -8.33 16.54
N ALA A 434 -16.81 -7.84 15.93
CA ALA A 434 -15.57 -7.50 16.63
C ALA A 434 -15.38 -6.00 16.90
N GLY A 435 -16.25 -5.13 16.35
CA GLY A 435 -16.12 -3.68 16.46
C GLY A 435 -14.91 -3.05 15.75
N MET A 436 -14.06 -3.84 15.09
CA MET A 436 -12.85 -3.39 14.40
C MET A 436 -12.83 -3.95 12.96
N GLY A 437 -12.44 -3.12 11.98
CA GLY A 437 -12.35 -3.50 10.57
C GLY A 437 -13.29 -2.71 9.65
N SER A 438 -14.13 -3.39 8.87
CA SER A 438 -14.99 -2.79 7.84
C SER A 438 -16.00 -1.77 8.38
N SER A 439 -16.44 -1.91 9.63
CA SER A 439 -17.29 -0.93 10.33
C SER A 439 -16.58 0.39 10.61
N ALA A 440 -15.27 0.38 10.87
CA ALA A 440 -14.48 1.60 11.07
C ALA A 440 -14.30 2.39 9.77
N MET A 441 -14.14 1.67 8.65
CA MET A 441 -14.09 2.30 7.31
C MET A 441 -15.45 2.90 6.93
N GLY A 442 -16.56 2.17 7.13
CA GLY A 442 -17.90 2.70 6.90
C GLY A 442 -18.22 3.93 7.76
N ALA A 443 -17.83 3.91 9.04
CA ALA A 443 -17.95 5.06 9.94
C ALA A 443 -17.16 6.28 9.44
N SER A 444 -15.94 6.07 8.90
CA SER A 444 -15.11 7.14 8.35
C SER A 444 -15.71 7.75 7.09
N VAL A 445 -16.29 6.92 6.21
CA VAL A 445 -16.97 7.37 4.98
C VAL A 445 -18.20 8.21 5.34
N LEU A 446 -19.09 7.70 6.21
CA LEU A 446 -20.30 8.42 6.59
C LEU A 446 -19.97 9.73 7.32
N ARG A 447 -18.98 9.71 8.23
CA ARG A 447 -18.50 10.92 8.92
C ARG A 447 -18.02 11.98 7.93
N SER A 448 -17.26 11.57 6.91
CA SER A 448 -16.80 12.47 5.85
C SER A 448 -17.97 13.07 5.05
N LYS A 449 -18.99 12.26 4.72
CA LYS A 449 -20.17 12.74 4.00
C LYS A 449 -21.01 13.73 4.81
N ILE A 450 -21.25 13.44 6.09
CA ILE A 450 -22.00 14.34 7.00
C ILE A 450 -21.26 15.67 7.18
N LYS A 451 -19.93 15.63 7.35
CA LYS A 451 -19.12 16.86 7.43
C LYS A 451 -19.15 17.67 6.13
N LYS A 452 -19.11 17.01 4.97
CA LYS A 452 -19.26 17.68 3.66
C LYS A 452 -20.62 18.32 3.48
N ALA A 453 -21.67 17.79 4.11
CA ALA A 453 -23.00 18.38 4.13
C ALA A 453 -23.14 19.56 5.12
N GLY A 454 -22.05 19.97 5.80
CA GLY A 454 -22.03 21.12 6.71
C GLY A 454 -22.57 20.85 8.11
N ILE A 455 -22.69 19.57 8.51
CA ILE A 455 -23.25 19.18 9.81
C ILE A 455 -22.10 18.70 10.72
N GLU A 456 -21.90 19.40 11.84
CA GLU A 456 -20.82 19.10 12.79
C GLU A 456 -21.33 18.48 14.11
N ASP A 457 -22.62 18.60 14.41
CA ASP A 457 -23.24 18.17 15.67
C ASP A 457 -23.65 16.68 15.70
N VAL A 458 -23.13 15.87 14.77
CA VAL A 458 -23.46 14.43 14.64
C VAL A 458 -22.22 13.57 14.86
N THR A 459 -22.30 12.68 15.84
CA THR A 459 -21.24 11.75 16.20
C THR A 459 -21.39 10.44 15.45
N VAL A 460 -20.35 10.05 14.71
CA VAL A 460 -20.30 8.76 13.99
C VAL A 460 -19.16 7.91 14.54
N VAL A 461 -19.47 6.78 15.17
CA VAL A 461 -18.48 5.86 15.78
C VAL A 461 -18.70 4.42 15.36
N ASN A 462 -17.72 3.55 15.60
CA ASN A 462 -17.86 2.11 15.44
C ASN A 462 -17.72 1.40 16.80
N LYS A 463 -18.53 0.38 17.04
CA LYS A 463 -18.50 -0.46 18.25
C LYS A 463 -18.70 -1.94 17.89
N ALA A 464 -18.28 -2.83 18.78
CA ALA A 464 -18.69 -4.24 18.70
C ALA A 464 -20.18 -4.35 19.08
N ILE A 465 -20.92 -5.28 18.49
CA ILE A 465 -22.36 -5.49 18.82
C ILE A 465 -22.56 -5.73 20.32
N ALA A 466 -21.63 -6.46 20.95
CA ALA A 466 -21.64 -6.70 22.39
C ALA A 466 -21.52 -5.44 23.26
N ASN A 467 -21.01 -4.35 22.69
CA ASN A 467 -20.78 -3.07 23.37
C ASN A 467 -21.76 -1.97 22.92
N LEU A 468 -22.86 -2.34 22.24
CA LEU A 468 -23.93 -1.39 21.92
C LEU A 468 -24.67 -0.99 23.20
N ASP A 469 -24.93 0.30 23.31
CA ASP A 469 -25.66 0.92 24.42
C ASP A 469 -26.84 1.73 23.88
N SER A 470 -27.72 2.18 24.78
CA SER A 470 -28.91 2.96 24.44
C SER A 470 -28.62 4.39 23.95
N SER A 471 -27.35 4.80 23.89
CA SER A 471 -26.97 6.14 23.41
C SER A 471 -27.01 6.28 21.89
N ALA A 472 -27.11 5.15 21.17
CA ALA A 472 -27.22 5.13 19.72
C ALA A 472 -28.63 5.51 19.25
N ASP A 473 -28.73 6.54 18.41
CA ASP A 473 -29.99 6.91 17.74
C ASP A 473 -30.18 6.09 16.46
N LEU A 474 -29.08 5.79 15.78
CA LEU A 474 -29.06 5.03 14.53
C LEU A 474 -27.90 4.02 14.55
N VAL A 475 -28.21 2.75 14.30
CA VAL A 475 -27.25 1.64 14.22
C VAL A 475 -27.17 1.12 12.79
N ILE A 476 -25.96 1.05 12.23
CA ILE A 476 -25.68 0.51 10.90
C ILE A 476 -24.94 -0.81 11.02
N THR A 477 -25.50 -1.88 10.47
CA THR A 477 -24.92 -3.23 10.50
C THR A 477 -24.98 -3.90 9.14
N GLN A 478 -24.20 -4.97 8.96
CA GLN A 478 -24.46 -5.90 7.86
C GLN A 478 -25.81 -6.59 8.04
N GLN A 479 -26.47 -6.94 6.94
CA GLN A 479 -27.81 -7.56 6.96
C GLN A 479 -27.91 -8.78 7.89
N GLN A 480 -26.88 -9.63 7.90
CA GLN A 480 -26.80 -10.82 8.75
C GLN A 480 -26.66 -10.53 10.26
N LEU A 481 -26.31 -9.29 10.63
CA LEU A 481 -26.06 -8.88 12.01
C LEU A 481 -27.16 -7.97 12.57
N THR A 482 -28.06 -7.46 11.72
CA THR A 482 -29.07 -6.47 12.12
C THR A 482 -30.03 -7.00 13.18
N ASP A 483 -30.48 -8.26 13.06
CA ASP A 483 -31.38 -8.84 14.06
C ASP A 483 -30.72 -9.02 15.41
N ARG A 484 -29.39 -9.22 15.43
CA ARG A 484 -28.61 -9.26 16.66
C ARG A 484 -28.50 -7.88 17.29
N ALA A 485 -28.21 -6.84 16.50
CA ALA A 485 -28.14 -5.46 16.98
C ALA A 485 -29.49 -4.95 17.51
N ARG A 486 -30.60 -5.28 16.85
CA ARG A 486 -31.97 -4.94 17.30
C ARG A 486 -32.30 -5.45 18.69
N LYS A 487 -31.76 -6.61 19.08
CA LYS A 487 -31.95 -7.17 20.43
C LYS A 487 -31.22 -6.36 21.51
N HIS A 488 -30.11 -5.71 21.18
CA HIS A 488 -29.32 -4.90 22.12
C HIS A 488 -29.85 -3.47 22.23
N THR A 489 -30.29 -2.88 21.11
CA THR A 489 -30.80 -1.49 21.06
C THR A 489 -32.13 -1.43 20.31
N PRO A 490 -33.24 -1.90 20.92
CA PRO A 490 -34.53 -1.98 20.24
C PRO A 490 -35.10 -0.60 19.87
N ASP A 491 -34.76 0.43 20.64
CA ASP A 491 -35.27 1.81 20.48
C ASP A 491 -34.44 2.67 19.49
N ALA A 492 -33.37 2.10 18.91
CA ALA A 492 -32.54 2.76 17.91
C ALA A 492 -33.07 2.47 16.49
N MET A 493 -32.82 3.37 15.54
CA MET A 493 -33.09 3.12 14.14
C MET A 493 -32.06 2.15 13.57
N HIS A 494 -32.48 1.10 12.85
CA HIS A 494 -31.56 0.10 12.30
C HIS A 494 -31.50 0.15 10.78
N VAL A 495 -30.30 0.34 10.24
CA VAL A 495 -30.03 0.34 8.80
C VAL A 495 -29.12 -0.83 8.45
N SER A 496 -29.68 -1.79 7.69
CA SER A 496 -28.91 -2.93 7.16
C SER A 496 -28.22 -2.56 5.85
N VAL A 497 -26.93 -2.84 5.73
CA VAL A 497 -26.15 -2.72 4.48
C VAL A 497 -25.58 -4.07 4.06
N ASP A 498 -25.32 -4.26 2.77
CA ASP A 498 -24.67 -5.49 2.28
C ASP A 498 -23.15 -5.48 2.53
N ASN A 499 -22.54 -4.29 2.40
CA ASN A 499 -21.14 -4.06 2.65
C ASN A 499 -20.93 -2.65 3.25
N PHE A 500 -19.92 -2.49 4.11
CA PHE A 500 -19.63 -1.23 4.78
C PHE A 500 -18.86 -0.22 3.91
N MET A 501 -18.26 -0.67 2.81
CA MET A 501 -17.44 0.21 1.97
C MET A 501 -18.27 1.03 1.00
N ASN A 502 -19.30 0.43 0.40
CA ASN A 502 -20.13 1.04 -0.62
C ASN A 502 -21.59 0.62 -0.40
N SER A 503 -22.39 1.52 0.17
CA SER A 503 -23.84 1.34 0.26
C SER A 503 -24.56 2.64 -0.15
N PRO A 504 -25.53 2.58 -1.09
CA PRO A 504 -26.33 3.75 -1.43
C PRO A 504 -27.14 4.27 -0.23
N LYS A 505 -27.38 3.41 0.78
CA LYS A 505 -28.05 3.78 2.02
C LYS A 505 -27.32 4.84 2.84
N TYR A 506 -26.03 5.07 2.59
CA TYR A 506 -25.32 6.17 3.25
C TYR A 506 -25.81 7.52 2.79
N ASP A 507 -26.17 7.66 1.51
CA ASP A 507 -26.72 8.90 0.99
C ASP A 507 -28.12 9.13 1.54
N GLU A 508 -28.92 8.07 1.72
CA GLU A 508 -30.21 8.14 2.41
C GLU A 508 -30.08 8.58 3.88
N VAL A 509 -29.10 8.04 4.62
CA VAL A 509 -28.85 8.44 6.02
C VAL A 509 -28.36 9.88 6.09
N VAL A 510 -27.47 10.31 5.19
CA VAL A 510 -27.02 11.70 5.12
C VAL A 510 -28.19 12.63 4.84
N GLN A 511 -29.04 12.29 3.86
CA GLN A 511 -30.22 13.10 3.53
C GLN A 511 -31.19 13.19 4.71
N LEU A 512 -31.43 12.08 5.41
CA LEU A 512 -32.27 12.06 6.61
C LEU A 512 -31.74 13.03 7.68
N VAL A 513 -30.43 13.00 7.95
CA VAL A 513 -29.78 13.88 8.92
C VAL A 513 -29.83 15.34 8.47
N VAL A 514 -29.60 15.61 7.18
CA VAL A 514 -29.71 16.93 6.55
C VAL A 514 -31.12 17.50 6.66
N ASP A 515 -32.15 16.71 6.36
CA ASP A 515 -33.55 17.11 6.44
C ASP A 515 -34.01 17.36 7.88
N GLN A 516 -33.41 16.67 8.87
CA GLN A 516 -33.66 16.94 10.29
C GLN A 516 -32.98 18.24 10.75
N HIS A 517 -31.74 18.50 10.31
CA HIS A 517 -31.01 19.70 10.66
C HIS A 517 -31.56 20.96 9.98
N HIS A 518 -32.03 20.89 8.73
CA HIS A 518 -32.66 22.04 8.05
C HIS A 518 -34.01 22.45 8.62
N ARG A 519 -34.73 21.55 9.30
CA ARG A 519 -35.96 21.93 10.03
C ARG A 519 -35.70 22.78 11.28
N ARG A 520 -34.43 22.96 11.66
CA ARG A 520 -33.99 23.64 12.88
C ARG A 520 -33.40 25.03 12.63
N ALA A 521 -32.99 25.33 11.40
CA ALA A 521 -32.56 26.66 10.95
C ALA A 521 -33.78 27.43 10.42
#